data_AF-G4YVM6-F1
#
_entry.id   AF-G4YVM6-F1
#
_cell.length_a   1.000
_cell.length_b   1.000
_cell.length_c   1.000
_cell.angle_alpha   90.00
_cell.angle_beta   90.00
_cell.angle_gamma   90.00
#
_symmetry.space_group_name_H-M   'P 1'
#
loop_
_entity.id
_entity.type
_entity.pdbx_description
1 polymer ?
#
loop_
_entity_poly.entity_id
_entity_poly.type
_entity_poly.pdbx_seq_one_letter_code
_entity_poly.pdbx_strand_id
1 'polypeptide(L)'
;LSSCPIYFKQALRRKMLKLGIAEREIYISMEEGAMDELTTIRQFEIVRSGILNVQCTIREECQDQGIAYSTEAWAKFWKYFVHTWIKKYKPEDWNVYGVQEDIVNRTNNPLESYNRTLNRAMGDPHPT
;
A
#
# COMPACT_ATOMS: atom_id res chain seq x y z
N LEU A 1 3.74 -3.14 -18.76
CA LEU A 1 4.68 -2.67 -17.71
C LEU A 1 3.87 -1.79 -16.75
N SER A 2 4.14 -1.81 -15.45
CA SER A 2 3.40 -1.12 -14.36
C SER A 2 2.33 -1.92 -13.59
N SER A 3 2.61 -3.18 -13.26
CA SER A 3 1.68 -4.02 -12.49
C SER A 3 1.80 -3.89 -10.96
N CYS A 4 2.94 -3.47 -10.41
CA CYS A 4 3.19 -3.62 -8.97
C CYS A 4 2.43 -2.67 -8.01
N PRO A 5 2.45 -1.34 -8.17
CA PRO A 5 1.71 -0.44 -7.28
C PRO A 5 0.19 -0.64 -7.37
N ILE A 6 -0.31 -1.03 -8.54
CA ILE A 6 -1.73 -1.32 -8.77
C ILE A 6 -2.17 -2.54 -7.94
N TYR A 7 -1.40 -3.64 -7.94
CA TYR A 7 -1.73 -4.82 -7.14
C TYR A 7 -1.61 -4.57 -5.64
N PHE A 8 -0.61 -3.79 -5.21
CA PHE A 8 -0.47 -3.40 -3.80
C PHE A 8 -1.67 -2.58 -3.32
N LYS A 9 -2.03 -1.50 -4.02
CA LYS A 9 -3.21 -0.68 -3.71
C LYS A 9 -4.50 -1.51 -3.72
N GLN A 10 -4.64 -2.44 -4.67
CA GLN A 10 -5.80 -3.34 -4.73
C GLN A 10 -5.88 -4.28 -3.51
N ALA A 11 -4.75 -4.77 -3.00
CA ALA A 11 -4.71 -5.59 -1.78
C ALA A 11 -5.09 -4.76 -0.54
N LEU A 12 -4.59 -3.52 -0.44
CA LEU A 12 -4.96 -2.58 0.63
C LEU A 12 -6.46 -2.28 0.61
N ARG A 13 -7.01 -1.91 -0.55
CA ARG A 13 -8.44 -1.64 -0.76
C ARG A 13 -9.32 -2.81 -0.31
N ARG A 14 -9.00 -4.03 -0.73
CA ARG A 14 -9.74 -5.24 -0.31
C ARG A 14 -9.73 -5.42 1.20
N LYS A 15 -8.61 -5.12 1.86
CA LYS A 15 -8.53 -5.21 3.31
C LYS A 15 -9.37 -4.12 4.00
N MET A 16 -9.33 -2.89 3.51
CA MET A 16 -10.12 -1.78 4.07
C MET A 16 -11.62 -2.06 4.01
N LEU A 17 -12.11 -2.55 2.85
CA LEU A 17 -13.50 -3.00 2.69
C LEU A 17 -13.87 -4.08 3.72
N LYS A 18 -13.00 -5.09 3.91
CA LYS A 18 -13.23 -6.15 4.89
C LYS A 18 -13.26 -5.66 6.35
N LEU A 19 -12.62 -4.53 6.64
CA LEU A 19 -12.61 -3.91 7.97
C LEU A 19 -13.78 -2.93 8.19
N GLY A 20 -14.63 -2.74 7.19
CA GLY A 20 -15.80 -1.85 7.28
C GLY A 20 -15.45 -0.37 7.19
N ILE A 21 -14.31 -0.01 6.61
CA ILE A 21 -14.00 1.40 6.29
C ILE A 21 -14.94 1.86 5.17
N ALA A 22 -15.50 3.07 5.28
CA ALA A 22 -16.47 3.56 4.30
C ALA A 22 -15.82 3.76 2.93
N GLU A 23 -16.54 3.48 1.84
CA GLU A 23 -15.99 3.57 0.49
C GLU A 23 -15.44 4.97 0.14
N ARG A 24 -16.02 6.03 0.72
CA ARG A 24 -15.51 7.39 0.56
C ARG A 24 -14.15 7.61 1.23
N GLU A 25 -13.95 7.07 2.42
CA GLU A 25 -12.64 7.11 3.10
C GLU A 25 -11.60 6.27 2.33
N ILE A 26 -12.04 5.12 1.79
CA ILE A 26 -11.19 4.28 0.94
C ILE A 26 -10.79 5.05 -0.31
N TYR A 27 -11.73 5.75 -0.96
CA TYR A 27 -11.46 6.56 -2.14
C TYR A 27 -10.33 7.56 -1.86
N ILE A 28 -10.48 8.39 -0.81
CA ILE A 28 -9.47 9.34 -0.34
C ILE A 28 -8.11 8.65 -0.14
N SER A 29 -8.09 7.50 0.54
CA SER A 29 -6.83 6.78 0.78
C SER A 29 -6.16 6.23 -0.47
N MET A 30 -6.90 6.06 -1.57
CA MET A 30 -6.39 5.56 -2.85
C MET A 30 -5.95 6.68 -3.79
N GLU A 31 -6.25 7.94 -3.45
CA GLU A 31 -5.81 9.12 -4.19
C GLU A 31 -4.29 9.30 -4.13
N GLU A 32 -3.77 10.13 -5.02
CA GLU A 32 -2.35 10.49 -5.05
C GLU A 32 -1.96 11.20 -3.75
N GLY A 33 -0.76 10.91 -3.22
CA GLY A 33 -0.29 11.49 -1.96
C GLY A 33 -0.78 10.79 -0.68
N ALA A 34 -1.64 9.76 -0.78
CA ALA A 34 -2.04 8.93 0.35
C ALA A 34 -1.27 7.59 0.37
N MET A 35 -1.93 6.46 0.11
CA MET A 35 -1.27 5.14 0.19
C MET A 35 -0.15 4.96 -0.84
N ASP A 36 -0.16 5.73 -1.93
CA ASP A 36 0.92 5.74 -2.93
C ASP A 36 2.26 6.19 -2.35
N GLU A 37 2.23 7.18 -1.45
CA GLU A 37 3.44 7.77 -0.86
C GLU A 37 4.28 6.71 -0.15
N LEU A 38 3.64 5.75 0.51
CA LEU A 38 4.34 4.64 1.19
C LEU A 38 5.14 3.77 0.21
N THR A 39 4.76 3.73 -1.06
CA THR A 39 5.46 2.96 -2.10
C THR A 39 6.64 3.72 -2.71
N THR A 40 6.68 5.04 -2.54
CA THR A 40 7.64 5.94 -3.18
C THR A 40 8.61 6.61 -2.21
N ILE A 41 8.38 6.55 -0.89
CA ILE A 41 9.35 7.02 0.11
C ILE A 41 10.40 5.95 0.45
N ARG A 42 11.52 6.38 1.03
CA ARG A 42 12.57 5.48 1.55
C ARG A 42 11.98 4.46 2.52
N GLN A 43 12.41 3.21 2.42
CA GLN A 43 11.91 2.10 3.24
C GLN A 43 11.97 2.39 4.76
N PHE A 44 13.05 3.03 5.23
CA PHE A 44 13.19 3.42 6.64
C PHE A 44 12.23 4.56 7.06
N GLU A 45 11.87 5.45 6.13
CA GLU A 45 10.94 6.55 6.40
C GLU A 45 9.49 6.07 6.52
N ILE A 46 9.14 4.92 5.93
CA ILE A 46 7.78 4.35 6.01
C ILE A 46 7.32 4.22 7.47
N VAL A 47 8.15 3.63 8.30
CA VAL A 47 7.84 3.41 9.72
C VAL A 47 8.11 4.66 10.56
N ARG A 48 9.09 5.49 10.16
CA ARG A 48 9.49 6.67 10.93
C ARG A 48 8.46 7.80 10.84
N SER A 49 7.92 8.05 9.66
CA SER A 49 7.09 9.23 9.37
C SER A 49 6.00 8.93 8.34
N GLY A 50 6.25 8.11 7.33
CA GLY A 50 5.31 7.86 6.23
C GLY A 50 3.92 7.41 6.67
N ILE A 51 3.83 6.42 7.58
CA ILE A 51 2.54 5.96 8.10
C ILE A 51 1.79 7.09 8.83
N LEU A 52 2.49 7.93 9.59
CA LEU A 52 1.88 9.05 10.31
C LEU A 52 1.43 10.16 9.35
N ASN A 53 2.24 10.46 8.34
CA ASN A 53 1.91 11.43 7.30
C ASN A 53 0.65 11.00 6.56
N VAL A 54 0.60 9.77 6.05
CA VAL A 54 -0.57 9.26 5.33
C VAL A 54 -1.82 9.19 6.22
N GLN A 55 -1.67 8.87 7.51
CA GLN A 55 -2.79 8.98 8.46
C GLN A 55 -3.30 10.40 8.60
N CYS A 56 -2.40 11.38 8.65
CA CYS A 56 -2.73 12.80 8.71
C CYS A 56 -3.47 13.22 7.44
N THR A 57 -2.90 12.94 6.27
CA THR A 57 -3.49 13.24 4.95
C THR A 57 -4.91 12.70 4.84
N ILE A 58 -5.14 11.41 5.12
CA ILE A 58 -6.48 10.83 5.00
C ILE A 58 -7.47 11.49 5.96
N ARG A 59 -7.05 11.82 7.19
CA ARG A 59 -7.90 12.48 8.17
C ARG A 59 -8.25 13.91 7.74
N GLU A 60 -7.27 14.66 7.24
CA GLU A 60 -7.46 16.04 6.77
C GLU A 60 -8.39 16.08 5.56
N GLU A 61 -8.18 15.21 4.57
CA GLU A 61 -9.04 15.09 3.39
C GLU A 61 -10.46 14.66 3.75
N CYS A 62 -10.63 13.74 4.71
CA CYS A 62 -11.97 13.40 5.22
C CYS A 62 -12.65 14.63 5.85
N GLN A 63 -11.90 15.44 6.61
CA GLN A 63 -12.45 16.63 7.25
C GLN A 63 -12.84 17.70 6.22
N ASP A 64 -12.00 17.96 5.22
CA ASP A 64 -12.27 18.91 4.13
C ASP A 64 -13.53 18.53 3.36
N GLN A 65 -13.68 17.24 3.04
CA GLN A 65 -14.83 16.71 2.31
C GLN A 65 -16.07 16.45 3.19
N GLY A 66 -16.02 16.76 4.50
CA GLY A 66 -17.13 16.55 5.43
C GLY A 66 -17.49 15.07 5.66
N ILE A 67 -16.53 14.16 5.47
CA ILE A 67 -16.68 12.72 5.65
C ILE A 67 -16.28 12.34 7.08
N ALA A 68 -17.13 11.56 7.75
CA ALA A 68 -16.82 11.03 9.08
C ALA A 68 -15.67 10.01 9.02
N TYR A 69 -14.58 10.29 9.73
CA TYR A 69 -13.40 9.43 9.79
C TYR A 69 -13.59 8.26 10.77
N SER A 70 -13.51 7.03 10.27
CA SER A 70 -13.73 5.79 11.01
C SER A 70 -12.49 5.39 11.83
N THR A 71 -12.21 6.13 12.91
CA THR A 71 -10.99 6.00 13.72
C THR A 71 -10.67 4.56 14.14
N GLU A 72 -11.65 3.79 14.62
CA GLU A 72 -11.44 2.41 15.06
C GLU A 72 -11.11 1.44 13.91
N ALA A 73 -11.77 1.61 12.76
CA ALA A 73 -11.53 0.78 11.58
C ALA A 73 -10.14 1.04 11.00
N TRP A 74 -9.74 2.31 10.93
CA TRP A 74 -8.39 2.72 10.55
C TRP A 74 -7.33 2.20 11.51
N ALA A 75 -7.55 2.25 12.84
CA ALA A 75 -6.62 1.69 13.80
C ALA A 75 -6.39 0.17 13.58
N LYS A 76 -7.47 -0.59 13.31
CA LYS A 76 -7.38 -2.01 12.95
C LYS A 76 -6.61 -2.22 11.64
N PHE A 77 -6.84 -1.35 10.64
CA PHE A 77 -6.14 -1.40 9.37
C PHE A 77 -4.64 -1.16 9.55
N TRP A 78 -4.22 -0.11 10.25
CA TRP A 78 -2.81 0.21 10.44
C TRP A 78 -2.06 -0.85 11.24
N LYS A 79 -2.71 -1.44 12.26
CA LYS A 79 -2.16 -2.60 12.97
C LYS A 79 -1.92 -3.78 12.03
N TYR A 80 -2.88 -4.07 11.16
CA TYR A 80 -2.72 -5.08 10.11
C TYR A 80 -1.61 -4.71 9.12
N PHE A 81 -1.54 -3.43 8.71
CA PHE A 81 -0.58 -2.94 7.73
C PHE A 81 0.84 -3.16 8.22
N VAL A 82 1.16 -2.71 9.43
CA VAL A 82 2.48 -2.93 10.03
C VAL A 82 2.79 -4.42 10.17
N HIS A 83 1.84 -5.22 10.64
CA HIS A 83 2.07 -6.66 10.78
C HIS A 83 2.32 -7.36 9.44
N THR A 84 1.64 -6.95 8.37
CA THR A 84 1.66 -7.65 7.09
C THR A 84 2.71 -7.09 6.14
N TRP A 85 2.74 -5.78 5.95
CA TRP A 85 3.55 -5.10 4.91
C TRP A 85 4.86 -4.51 5.43
N ILE A 86 5.10 -4.56 6.75
CA ILE A 86 6.40 -4.20 7.32
C ILE A 86 7.10 -5.42 7.90
N LYS A 87 6.37 -6.27 8.64
CA LYS A 87 6.97 -7.44 9.33
C LYS A 87 6.99 -8.72 8.48
N LYS A 88 5.90 -9.03 7.76
CA LYS A 88 5.76 -10.28 6.99
C LYS A 88 6.30 -10.16 5.56
N TYR A 89 5.84 -9.15 4.83
CA TYR A 89 6.40 -8.74 3.54
C TYR A 89 7.28 -7.54 3.82
N LYS A 90 8.55 -7.59 3.40
CA LYS A 90 9.45 -6.48 3.68
C LYS A 90 9.12 -5.34 2.72
N PRO A 91 9.40 -4.07 3.08
CA PRO A 91 9.33 -2.96 2.14
C PRO A 91 10.03 -3.23 0.81
N GLU A 92 11.14 -3.98 0.84
CA GLU A 92 11.88 -4.45 -0.35
C GLU A 92 11.01 -5.20 -1.39
N ASP A 93 9.92 -5.85 -0.95
CA ASP A 93 9.03 -6.65 -1.80
C ASP A 93 7.91 -5.83 -2.47
N TRP A 94 7.70 -4.57 -2.12
CA TRP A 94 6.55 -3.78 -2.62
C TRP A 94 6.82 -2.30 -2.84
N ASN A 95 7.81 -1.73 -2.15
CA ASN A 95 8.23 -0.35 -2.30
C ASN A 95 9.14 -0.23 -3.53
N VAL A 96 8.89 0.79 -4.36
CA VAL A 96 9.58 1.01 -5.63
C VAL A 96 10.59 2.16 -5.56
N TYR A 97 10.85 2.70 -4.36
CA TYR A 97 11.92 3.69 -4.16
C TYR A 97 13.27 3.09 -4.55
N GLY A 98 13.99 3.77 -5.46
CA GLY A 98 15.26 3.32 -6.01
C GLY A 98 15.16 2.30 -7.15
N VAL A 99 14.00 1.68 -7.39
CA VAL A 99 13.78 0.77 -8.53
C VAL A 99 13.76 1.53 -9.86
N GLN A 100 13.32 2.79 -9.88
CA GLN A 100 13.42 3.64 -11.09
C GLN A 100 14.88 3.93 -11.50
N GLU A 101 15.82 3.94 -10.54
CA GLU A 101 17.25 4.19 -10.82
C GLU A 101 17.94 2.94 -11.37
N ASP A 102 17.54 1.74 -10.93
CA ASP A 102 18.16 0.45 -11.33
C ASP A 102 17.53 -0.18 -12.58
N ILE A 103 16.26 0.14 -12.92
CA ILE A 103 15.58 -0.35 -14.14
C ILE A 103 16.29 0.11 -15.43
N VAL A 104 16.99 1.25 -15.40
CA VAL A 104 17.79 1.70 -16.55
C VAL A 104 19.06 0.83 -16.73
N ASN A 105 19.50 0.10 -15.70
CA ASN A 105 20.82 -0.54 -15.67
C ASN A 105 20.84 -2.08 -15.60
N ARG A 106 19.72 -2.80 -15.44
CA ARG A 106 19.80 -4.28 -15.41
C ARG A 106 18.60 -5.02 -15.97
N THR A 107 18.78 -5.56 -17.17
CA THR A 107 17.92 -6.62 -17.73
C THR A 107 18.03 -7.88 -16.84
N ASN A 108 16.86 -8.41 -16.45
CA ASN A 108 16.61 -9.69 -15.78
C ASN A 108 16.75 -9.74 -14.24
N ASN A 109 15.66 -10.23 -13.62
CA ASN A 109 15.57 -10.97 -12.34
C ASN A 109 14.81 -10.39 -11.12
N PRO A 110 14.66 -9.07 -10.87
CA PRO A 110 13.91 -8.61 -9.68
C PRO A 110 12.38 -8.66 -9.87
N LEU A 111 11.89 -8.48 -11.09
CA LEU A 111 10.45 -8.44 -11.40
C LEU A 111 9.76 -9.81 -11.22
N GLU A 112 10.46 -10.90 -11.48
CA GLU A 112 9.90 -12.25 -11.37
C GLU A 112 9.81 -12.76 -9.93
N SER A 113 10.76 -12.37 -9.07
CA SER A 113 10.68 -12.64 -7.63
C SER A 113 9.50 -11.88 -7.01
N TYR A 114 9.35 -10.60 -7.39
CA TYR A 114 8.25 -9.73 -7.00
C TYR A 114 6.88 -10.33 -7.38
N ASN A 115 6.71 -10.74 -8.64
CA ASN A 115 5.46 -11.34 -9.12
C ASN A 115 5.15 -12.67 -8.43
N ARG A 116 6.15 -13.50 -8.09
CA ARG A 116 5.93 -14.77 -7.38
C ARG A 116 5.54 -14.58 -5.91
N THR A 117 6.19 -13.66 -5.19
CA THR A 117 5.87 -13.37 -3.78
C THR A 117 4.47 -12.81 -3.66
N LEU A 118 4.06 -11.92 -4.57
CA LEU A 118 2.69 -11.40 -4.59
C LEU A 118 1.65 -12.44 -4.98
N ASN A 119 1.86 -13.22 -6.05
CA ASN A 119 0.91 -14.31 -6.40
C ASN A 119 0.70 -15.29 -5.24
N ARG A 120 1.78 -15.62 -4.50
CA ARG A 120 1.69 -16.49 -3.31
C ARG A 120 0.95 -15.83 -2.14
N ALA A 121 1.08 -14.52 -1.98
CA ALA A 121 0.35 -13.74 -0.98
C ALA A 121 -1.14 -13.58 -1.32
N MET A 122 -1.46 -13.55 -2.61
CA MET A 122 -2.80 -13.33 -3.16
C MET A 122 -3.61 -14.63 -3.24
N GLY A 123 -2.94 -15.79 -3.38
CA GLY A 123 -3.55 -17.10 -3.55
C GLY A 123 -4.13 -17.27 -4.96
N ASP A 124 -3.49 -18.08 -5.79
CA ASP A 124 -3.94 -18.37 -7.17
C ASP A 124 -3.98 -19.89 -7.40
N PRO A 125 -4.87 -20.43 -8.28
CA PRO A 125 -5.11 -19.88 -9.62
C PRO A 125 -6.57 -19.57 -9.97
N HIS A 126 -6.78 -18.53 -10.77
CA HIS A 126 -7.87 -18.52 -11.74
C HIS A 126 -7.62 -19.58 -12.85
N PRO A 127 -8.50 -20.58 -13.04
CA PRO A 127 -8.47 -21.42 -14.23
C PRO A 127 -9.09 -20.68 -15.43
N THR A 128 -8.48 -20.87 -16.61
CA THR A 128 -9.04 -20.52 -17.93
C THR A 128 -10.34 -21.27 -18.19
#